data_AF-A0A850LX58-F1
#
_entry.id   AF-A0A850LX58-F1
#
_cell.length_a   1.000
_cell.length_b   1.000
_cell.length_c   1.000
_cell.angle_alpha   90.00
_cell.angle_beta   90.00
_cell.angle_gamma   90.00
#
_symmetry.space_group_name_H-M   'P 1'
#
loop_
_entity.id
_entity.type
_entity.pdbx_description
1 polymer ?
#
loop_
_entity_poly.entity_id
_entity_poly.type
_entity_poly.pdbx_seq_one_letter_code
_entity_poly.pdbx_strand_id
1 'polypeptide(L)'
;MSEEEREEEDKEELEKEEVKEIEEEKITEEEEEVSTVKPGLSPKQIAILHYKLLMENNQEEWIKTLKKELRINAKDPSSSPGFWWLTGRRCVTKHKYSYTFRHEETTKENYVKFFFNRLDKDGKPAMTGQVPIHVIKDEESDGEWRIDTASY
;
A
#
# COMPACT_ATOMS: atom_id res chain seq x y z
N MET A 1 60.27 -1.65 -12.65
CA MET A 1 58.95 -1.89 -13.22
C MET A 1 59.14 -1.90 -14.72
N SER A 2 58.94 -3.06 -15.35
CA SER A 2 59.08 -3.24 -16.80
C SER A 2 57.88 -2.63 -17.53
N GLU A 3 58.03 -2.30 -18.82
CA GLU A 3 56.92 -1.79 -19.65
C GLU A 3 55.71 -2.74 -19.68
N GLU A 4 55.93 -4.05 -19.58
CA GLU A 4 54.85 -5.05 -19.47
C GLU A 4 54.01 -4.92 -18.19
N GLU A 5 54.60 -4.51 -17.06
CA GLU A 5 53.86 -4.37 -15.79
C GLU A 5 52.93 -3.14 -15.80
N ARG A 6 53.18 -2.13 -16.66
CA ARG A 6 52.30 -0.96 -16.81
C ARG A 6 51.08 -1.23 -17.69
N GLU A 7 51.23 -2.04 -18.73
CA GLU A 7 50.12 -2.34 -19.65
C GLU A 7 49.07 -3.29 -19.04
N GLU A 8 49.43 -4.08 -18.03
CA GLU A 8 48.47 -4.91 -17.28
C GLU A 8 47.65 -4.08 -16.27
N GLU A 9 48.25 -3.11 -15.57
CA GLU A 9 47.51 -2.22 -14.64
C GLU A 9 46.47 -1.37 -15.37
N ASP A 10 46.83 -0.79 -16.54
CA ASP A 10 45.91 0.07 -17.31
C ASP A 10 44.70 -0.71 -17.87
N LYS A 11 44.84 -2.02 -18.16
CA LYS A 11 43.72 -2.87 -18.59
C LYS A 11 42.80 -3.26 -17.45
N GLU A 12 43.38 -3.53 -16.27
CA GLU A 12 42.59 -3.89 -15.09
C GLU A 12 41.79 -2.70 -14.55
N GLU A 13 42.26 -1.47 -14.74
CA GLU A 13 41.54 -0.25 -14.38
C GLU A 13 40.37 0.04 -15.34
N LEU A 14 40.58 -0.14 -16.65
CA LEU A 14 39.53 0.01 -17.67
C LEU A 14 38.40 -1.02 -17.53
N GLU A 15 38.73 -2.29 -17.25
CA GLU A 15 37.70 -3.32 -17.02
C GLU A 15 36.88 -3.05 -15.74
N LYS A 16 37.48 -2.42 -14.72
CA LYS A 16 36.77 -2.04 -13.48
C LYS A 16 35.85 -0.85 -13.67
N GLU A 17 36.21 0.13 -14.50
CA GLU A 17 35.33 1.26 -14.82
C GLU A 17 34.14 0.81 -15.68
N GLU A 18 34.37 -0.05 -16.68
CA GLU A 18 33.31 -0.55 -17.57
C GLU A 18 32.28 -1.41 -16.80
N VAL A 19 32.74 -2.28 -15.88
CA VAL A 19 31.83 -3.07 -15.02
C VAL A 19 31.01 -2.19 -14.08
N LYS A 20 31.58 -1.07 -13.62
CA LYS A 20 30.90 -0.14 -12.72
C LYS A 20 29.84 0.69 -13.45
N GLU A 21 30.10 1.12 -14.68
CA GLU A 21 29.09 1.78 -15.52
C GLU A 21 27.96 0.81 -15.89
N ILE A 22 28.27 -0.46 -16.17
CA ILE A 22 27.24 -1.49 -16.45
C ILE A 22 26.41 -1.81 -15.20
N GLU A 23 26.99 -1.79 -13.99
CA GLU A 23 26.23 -1.93 -12.74
C GLU A 23 25.37 -0.68 -12.44
N GLU A 24 25.88 0.52 -12.69
CA GLU A 24 25.14 1.77 -12.47
C GLU A 24 23.98 1.95 -13.47
N GLU A 25 24.12 1.51 -14.73
CA GLU A 25 23.03 1.50 -15.72
C GLU A 25 22.00 0.38 -15.48
N LYS A 26 22.38 -0.75 -14.86
CA LYS A 26 21.40 -1.80 -14.48
C LYS A 26 20.52 -1.42 -13.31
N ILE A 27 20.92 -0.44 -12.50
CA ILE A 27 20.18 0.00 -11.31
C ILE A 27 19.04 0.99 -11.68
N THR A 28 19.00 1.52 -12.90
CA THR A 28 18.02 2.54 -13.30
C THR A 28 16.78 2.04 -14.04
N GLU A 29 16.65 0.74 -14.35
CA GLU A 29 15.54 0.22 -15.18
C GLU A 29 14.48 -0.68 -14.50
N GLU A 30 14.56 -1.01 -13.20
CA GLU A 30 13.55 -1.91 -12.58
C GLU A 30 13.00 -1.45 -11.20
N GLU A 31 12.60 -0.19 -11.04
CA GLU A 31 11.59 0.17 -10.02
C GLU A 31 10.63 1.25 -10.56
N GLU A 32 10.01 1.03 -11.71
CA GLU A 32 8.65 1.57 -11.88
C GLU A 32 7.77 0.85 -10.87
N GLU A 33 7.61 1.43 -9.67
CA GLU A 33 6.62 0.99 -8.70
C GLU A 33 5.24 1.00 -9.35
N VAL A 34 4.82 -0.15 -9.87
CA VAL A 34 3.50 -0.34 -10.46
C VAL A 34 2.48 -0.15 -9.34
N SER A 35 1.87 1.03 -9.28
CA SER A 35 0.79 1.37 -8.36
C SER A 35 -0.21 0.22 -8.28
N THR A 36 -0.38 -0.33 -7.09
CA THR A 36 -1.32 -1.44 -6.81
C THR A 36 -2.76 -0.95 -6.88
N VAL A 37 -2.98 0.32 -6.54
CA VAL A 37 -4.26 0.99 -6.74
C VAL A 37 -4.36 1.40 -8.21
N LYS A 38 -5.13 0.62 -8.97
CA LYS A 38 -5.40 0.85 -10.40
C LYS A 38 -6.78 1.49 -10.61
N PRO A 39 -6.97 2.21 -11.72
CA PRO A 39 -8.29 2.65 -12.11
C PRO A 39 -9.25 1.49 -12.38
N GLY A 40 -10.54 1.74 -12.20
CA GLY A 40 -11.61 0.77 -12.52
C GLY A 40 -11.78 -0.38 -11.52
N LEU A 41 -11.13 -0.33 -10.34
CA LEU A 41 -11.39 -1.29 -9.27
C LEU A 41 -12.85 -1.21 -8.78
N SER A 42 -13.48 -2.37 -8.62
CA SER A 42 -14.80 -2.47 -7.99
C SER A 42 -14.76 -2.02 -6.52
N PRO A 43 -15.91 -1.62 -5.92
CA PRO A 43 -15.95 -1.19 -4.53
C PRO A 43 -15.45 -2.28 -3.56
N LYS A 44 -15.70 -3.56 -3.87
CA LYS A 44 -15.19 -4.68 -3.06
C LYS A 44 -13.67 -4.82 -3.18
N GLN A 45 -13.11 -4.71 -4.39
CA GLN A 45 -11.67 -4.82 -4.59
C GLN A 45 -10.92 -3.72 -3.85
N ILE A 46 -11.38 -2.47 -3.90
CA ILE A 46 -10.72 -1.36 -3.20
C ILE A 46 -10.79 -1.54 -1.67
N ALA A 47 -11.91 -2.05 -1.14
CA ALA A 47 -12.05 -2.33 0.29
C ALA A 47 -11.09 -3.45 0.77
N ILE A 48 -10.95 -4.53 -0.02
CA ILE A 48 -10.01 -5.60 0.29
C ILE A 48 -8.57 -5.09 0.21
N LEU A 49 -8.24 -4.33 -0.84
CA LEU A 49 -6.91 -3.77 -1.05
C LEU A 49 -6.51 -2.83 0.09
N HIS A 50 -7.44 -2.00 0.59
CA HIS A 50 -7.22 -1.11 1.72
C HIS A 50 -6.68 -1.85 2.95
N TYR A 51 -7.34 -2.92 3.40
CA TYR A 51 -6.85 -3.70 4.53
C TYR A 51 -5.57 -4.49 4.21
N LYS A 52 -5.40 -4.98 2.98
CA LYS A 52 -4.18 -5.65 2.54
C LYS A 52 -2.96 -4.73 2.69
N LEU A 53 -3.04 -3.51 2.15
CA LEU A 53 -1.97 -2.51 2.22
C LEU A 53 -1.65 -2.09 3.65
N LEU A 54 -2.68 -1.99 4.51
CA LEU A 54 -2.47 -1.80 5.94
C LEU A 54 -1.64 -2.94 6.54
N MET A 55 -2.01 -4.19 6.27
CA MET A 55 -1.29 -5.36 6.81
C MET A 55 0.16 -5.42 6.32
N GLU A 56 0.39 -5.05 5.06
CA GLU A 56 1.69 -4.99 4.39
C GLU A 56 2.55 -3.77 4.76
N ASN A 57 2.05 -2.87 5.61
CA ASN A 57 2.73 -1.62 5.98
C ASN A 57 2.99 -0.66 4.80
N ASN A 58 2.19 -0.76 3.74
CA ASN A 58 2.33 0.12 2.57
C ASN A 58 1.41 1.35 2.72
N GLN A 59 1.90 2.38 3.42
CA GLN A 59 1.11 3.58 3.70
C GLN A 59 0.81 4.36 2.41
N GLU A 60 1.75 4.41 1.47
CA GLU A 60 1.65 5.27 0.30
C GLU A 60 0.55 4.79 -0.64
N GLU A 61 0.52 3.49 -0.93
CA GLU A 61 -0.57 2.86 -1.66
C GLU A 61 -1.87 2.90 -0.86
N TRP A 62 -1.80 2.73 0.47
CA TRP A 62 -2.99 2.78 1.32
C TRP A 62 -3.68 4.14 1.22
N ILE A 63 -2.92 5.25 1.19
CA ILE A 63 -3.48 6.60 1.00
C ILE A 63 -4.20 6.71 -0.34
N LYS A 64 -3.68 6.11 -1.42
CA LYS A 64 -4.31 6.15 -2.75
C LYS A 64 -5.70 5.51 -2.77
N THR A 65 -6.00 4.60 -1.84
CA THR A 65 -7.34 3.98 -1.74
C THR A 65 -8.40 4.93 -1.15
N LEU A 66 -8.02 5.97 -0.42
CA LEU A 66 -8.93 6.92 0.20
C LEU A 66 -9.59 7.83 -0.84
N LYS A 67 -10.74 8.41 -0.53
CA LYS A 67 -11.30 9.51 -1.34
C LYS A 67 -10.36 10.72 -1.34
N LYS A 68 -10.42 11.53 -2.39
CA LYS A 68 -9.45 12.61 -2.63
C LYS A 68 -9.24 13.54 -1.45
N GLU A 69 -10.33 14.03 -0.84
CA GLU A 69 -10.29 14.93 0.32
C GLU A 69 -9.46 14.37 1.49
N LEU A 70 -9.54 13.07 1.73
CA LEU A 70 -8.83 12.43 2.84
C LEU A 70 -7.34 12.27 2.57
N ARG A 71 -6.92 12.20 1.30
CA ARG A 71 -5.51 12.01 0.92
C ARG A 71 -4.64 13.19 1.34
N ILE A 72 -5.19 14.41 1.29
CA ILE A 72 -4.47 15.67 1.51
C ILE A 72 -3.71 15.65 2.85
N ASN A 73 -4.37 15.17 3.91
CA ASN A 73 -3.80 15.16 5.27
C ASN A 73 -3.54 13.75 5.79
N ALA A 74 -3.56 12.71 4.94
CA ALA A 74 -3.46 11.31 5.41
C ALA A 74 -2.14 10.94 6.09
N LYS A 75 -1.07 11.73 5.87
CA LYS A 75 0.21 11.58 6.57
C LYS A 75 0.24 12.32 7.93
N ASP A 76 -0.71 13.20 8.22
CA ASP A 76 -0.81 13.91 9.50
C ASP A 76 -1.49 13.01 10.56
N PRO A 77 -0.79 12.62 11.65
CA PRO A 77 -1.33 11.79 12.74
C PRO A 77 -2.57 12.36 13.43
N SER A 78 -2.76 13.67 13.41
CA SER A 78 -3.89 14.35 14.03
C SER A 78 -5.14 14.37 13.15
N SER A 79 -4.99 14.09 11.85
CA SER A 79 -6.10 13.91 10.92
C SER A 79 -6.83 12.59 11.16
N SER A 80 -8.09 12.50 10.75
CA SER A 80 -8.84 11.24 10.77
C SER A 80 -8.12 10.10 10.01
N PRO A 81 -7.67 10.26 8.74
CA PRO A 81 -6.96 9.20 8.03
C PRO A 81 -5.60 8.84 8.63
N GLY A 82 -4.85 9.80 9.17
CA GLY A 82 -3.61 9.50 9.89
C GLY A 82 -3.86 8.71 11.18
N PHE A 83 -4.89 9.09 11.95
CA PHE A 83 -5.32 8.34 13.13
C PHE A 83 -5.77 6.91 12.79
N TRP A 84 -6.49 6.73 11.68
CA TRP A 84 -6.89 5.43 11.16
C TRP A 84 -5.70 4.54 10.83
N TRP A 85 -4.72 5.08 10.08
CA TRP A 85 -3.48 4.37 9.77
C TRP A 85 -2.77 3.91 11.05
N LEU A 86 -2.53 4.82 12.00
CA LEU A 86 -1.85 4.49 13.25
C LEU A 86 -2.61 3.44 14.08
N THR A 87 -3.93 3.57 14.16
CA THR A 87 -4.78 2.62 14.89
C THR A 87 -4.74 1.24 14.23
N GLY A 88 -4.95 1.18 12.91
CA GLY A 88 -4.87 -0.05 12.14
C GLY A 88 -3.49 -0.72 12.22
N ARG A 89 -2.41 0.06 12.11
CA ARG A 89 -1.04 -0.45 12.25
C ARG A 89 -0.76 -0.96 13.65
N ARG A 90 -1.28 -0.32 14.69
CA ARG A 90 -1.19 -0.85 16.07
C ARG A 90 -1.95 -2.17 16.20
N CYS A 91 -3.15 -2.29 15.63
CA CYS A 91 -3.89 -3.55 15.58
C CYS A 91 -3.09 -4.69 14.92
N VAL A 92 -2.51 -4.43 13.74
CA VAL A 92 -1.71 -5.43 13.01
C VAL A 92 -0.40 -5.77 13.73
N THR A 93 0.35 -4.76 14.20
CA THR A 93 1.71 -5.00 14.71
C THR A 93 1.73 -5.48 16.16
N LYS A 94 0.95 -4.84 17.04
CA LYS A 94 0.91 -5.12 18.48
C LYS A 94 -0.05 -6.26 18.82
N HIS A 95 -1.24 -6.25 18.21
CA HIS A 95 -2.28 -7.25 18.50
C HIS A 95 -2.31 -8.41 17.50
N LYS A 96 -1.46 -8.36 16.45
CA LYS A 96 -1.37 -9.38 15.40
C LYS A 96 -2.71 -9.63 14.72
N TYR A 97 -3.52 -8.59 14.59
CA TYR A 97 -4.81 -8.70 13.92
C TYR A 97 -4.65 -8.81 12.42
N SER A 98 -5.53 -9.60 11.81
CA SER A 98 -5.72 -9.68 10.36
C SER A 98 -7.17 -9.39 9.99
N TYR A 99 -7.39 -8.95 8.75
CA TYR A 99 -8.72 -8.57 8.26
C TYR A 99 -9.09 -9.38 7.03
N THR A 100 -10.26 -9.98 7.04
CA THR A 100 -10.78 -10.78 5.91
C THR A 100 -12.17 -10.33 5.53
N PHE A 101 -12.46 -10.25 4.23
CA PHE A 101 -13.78 -9.87 3.76
C PHE A 101 -14.83 -10.86 4.28
N ARG A 102 -15.96 -10.34 4.78
CA ARG A 102 -17.08 -11.17 5.26
C ARG A 102 -18.28 -11.06 4.32
N HIS A 103 -18.91 -9.89 4.25
CA HIS A 103 -20.11 -9.68 3.44
C HIS A 103 -20.33 -8.20 3.13
N GLU A 104 -21.23 -7.96 2.18
CA GLU A 104 -21.78 -6.65 1.83
C GLU A 104 -23.10 -6.46 2.58
N GLU A 105 -23.32 -5.29 3.19
CA GLU A 105 -24.56 -5.00 3.96
C GLU A 105 -25.49 -4.04 3.22
N THR A 106 -24.97 -2.95 2.66
CA THR A 106 -25.78 -1.91 2.03
C THR A 106 -25.16 -1.51 0.72
N THR A 107 -25.99 -1.48 -0.32
CA THR A 107 -25.60 -1.10 -1.68
C THR A 107 -26.55 -0.01 -2.15
N LYS A 108 -25.98 1.14 -2.52
CA LYS A 108 -26.65 2.25 -3.20
C LYS A 108 -25.81 2.60 -4.43
N GLU A 109 -26.39 3.38 -5.34
CA GLU A 109 -25.75 3.73 -6.62
C GLU A 109 -24.29 4.22 -6.47
N ASN A 110 -24.04 5.07 -5.47
CA ASN A 110 -22.72 5.69 -5.23
C ASN A 110 -22.11 5.34 -3.86
N TYR A 111 -22.61 4.30 -3.19
CA TYR A 111 -22.17 3.94 -1.84
C TYR A 111 -22.32 2.44 -1.58
N VAL A 112 -21.29 1.82 -1.02
CA VAL A 112 -21.34 0.43 -0.56
C VAL A 112 -20.73 0.32 0.84
N LYS A 113 -21.42 -0.40 1.72
CA LYS A 113 -20.93 -0.77 3.05
C LYS A 113 -20.57 -2.25 3.09
N PHE A 114 -19.32 -2.53 3.44
CA PHE A 114 -18.82 -3.89 3.64
C PHE A 114 -18.48 -4.13 5.11
N PHE A 115 -18.50 -5.40 5.51
CA PHE A 115 -17.93 -5.86 6.77
C PHE A 115 -16.77 -6.80 6.54
N PHE A 116 -15.75 -6.63 7.37
CA PHE A 116 -14.59 -7.49 7.46
C PHE A 116 -14.59 -8.19 8.81
N ASN A 117 -14.15 -9.44 8.84
CA ASN A 117 -13.79 -10.08 10.11
C ASN A 117 -12.45 -9.52 10.56
N ARG A 118 -12.35 -9.13 11.83
CA ARG A 118 -11.08 -8.85 12.50
C ARG A 118 -10.69 -10.09 13.29
N LEU A 119 -9.62 -10.73 12.88
CA LEU A 119 -9.13 -11.98 13.44
C LEU A 119 -7.89 -11.73 14.29
N ASP A 120 -7.75 -12.43 15.40
CA ASP A 120 -6.55 -12.42 16.24
C ASP A 120 -5.40 -13.26 15.64
N LYS A 121 -4.30 -13.37 16.38
CA LYS A 121 -3.12 -14.16 15.98
C LYS A 121 -3.41 -15.65 15.74
N ASP A 122 -4.47 -16.16 16.35
CA ASP A 122 -4.89 -17.57 16.28
C ASP A 122 -6.01 -17.75 15.24
N GLY A 123 -6.33 -16.70 14.46
CA GLY A 123 -7.36 -16.70 13.43
C GLY A 123 -8.79 -16.63 13.98
N LYS A 124 -8.98 -16.35 15.27
CA LYS A 124 -10.30 -16.26 15.90
C LYS A 124 -10.83 -14.84 15.89
N PRO A 125 -12.16 -14.63 15.88
CA PRO A 125 -12.73 -13.28 15.93
C PRO A 125 -12.24 -12.49 17.16
N ALA A 126 -11.72 -11.29 16.95
CA ALA A 126 -11.26 -10.38 18.00
C ALA A 126 -12.34 -9.35 18.37
N MET A 127 -12.67 -9.25 19.66
CA MET A 127 -13.75 -8.40 20.21
C MET A 127 -15.12 -8.71 19.56
N THR A 128 -15.80 -7.72 18.99
CA THR A 128 -17.05 -7.90 18.21
C THR A 128 -16.85 -8.76 16.95
N GLY A 129 -15.60 -9.01 16.55
CA GLY A 129 -15.24 -9.85 15.42
C GLY A 129 -15.44 -9.22 14.05
N GLN A 130 -16.15 -8.08 13.97
CA GLN A 130 -16.50 -7.43 12.71
C GLN A 130 -16.22 -5.93 12.75
N VAL A 131 -15.72 -5.41 11.63
CA VAL A 131 -15.48 -3.98 11.43
C VAL A 131 -16.07 -3.54 10.08
N PRO A 132 -16.79 -2.40 10.03
CA PRO A 132 -17.32 -1.86 8.80
C PRO A 132 -16.27 -1.05 8.02
N ILE A 133 -16.42 -1.03 6.70
CA ILE A 133 -15.74 -0.10 5.80
C ILE A 133 -16.74 0.47 4.79
N HIS A 134 -16.68 1.77 4.59
CA HIS A 134 -17.57 2.53 3.71
C HIS A 134 -16.80 2.93 2.45
N VAL A 135 -17.36 2.56 1.30
CA VAL A 135 -16.80 2.86 -0.02
C VAL A 135 -17.79 3.74 -0.76
N ILE A 136 -17.30 4.83 -1.34
CA ILE A 136 -18.10 5.77 -2.13
C ILE A 136 -17.58 5.84 -3.55
N LYS A 137 -18.45 6.25 -4.46
CA LYS A 137 -18.02 6.73 -5.77
C LYS A 137 -17.53 8.16 -5.61
N ASP A 138 -16.23 8.38 -5.83
CA ASP A 138 -15.57 9.67 -5.63
C ASP A 138 -15.55 10.46 -6.95
N GLU A 139 -16.47 11.41 -7.07
CA GLU A 139 -16.60 12.27 -8.26
C GLU A 139 -15.33 13.11 -8.50
N GLU A 140 -14.53 13.40 -7.47
CA GLU A 140 -13.27 14.14 -7.64
C GLU A 140 -12.10 13.25 -8.12
N SER A 141 -12.31 11.93 -8.12
CA SER A 141 -11.42 10.90 -8.66
C SER A 141 -12.08 10.24 -9.89
N ASP A 142 -12.62 11.03 -10.82
CA ASP A 142 -13.23 10.55 -12.08
C ASP A 142 -14.32 9.48 -11.90
N GLY A 143 -15.05 9.53 -10.78
CA GLY A 143 -16.12 8.57 -10.46
C GLY A 143 -15.60 7.19 -10.04
N GLU A 144 -14.35 7.09 -9.59
CA GLU A 144 -13.76 5.85 -9.08
C GLU A 144 -14.25 5.51 -7.68
N TRP A 145 -14.26 4.21 -7.35
CA TRP A 145 -14.57 3.75 -6.00
C TRP A 145 -13.40 4.00 -5.04
N ARG A 146 -13.67 4.66 -3.92
CA ARG A 146 -12.69 5.04 -2.91
C ARG A 146 -13.23 4.89 -1.49
N ILE A 147 -12.32 4.79 -0.53
CA ILE A 147 -12.66 4.63 0.89
C ILE A 147 -13.02 6.00 1.49
N ASP A 148 -14.22 6.08 2.05
CA ASP A 148 -14.70 7.25 2.78
C ASP A 148 -14.51 7.10 4.30
N THR A 149 -14.66 5.89 4.83
CA THR A 149 -14.45 5.60 6.26
C THR A 149 -14.04 4.14 6.46
N ALA A 150 -13.10 3.88 7.36
CA ALA A 150 -12.66 2.53 7.74
C ALA A 150 -12.55 2.36 9.26
N SER A 151 -12.83 1.15 9.75
CA SER A 151 -12.70 0.77 11.16
C SER A 151 -11.62 -0.30 11.38
N TYR A 152 -10.99 -0.31 12.56
CA TYR A 152 -9.84 -1.16 12.90
C TYR A 152 -9.94 -1.77 14.30
#